data_AF-A0AAF0EDN4-F1
#
_entry.id   AF-A0AAF0EDN4-F1
#
_cell.length_a   1.000
_cell.length_b   1.000
_cell.length_c   1.000
_cell.angle_alpha   90.00
_cell.angle_beta   90.00
_cell.angle_gamma   90.00
#
_symmetry.space_group_name_H-M   'P 1'
#
loop_
_entity.id
_entity.type
_entity.pdbx_description
1 polymer ?
#
loop_
_entity_poly.entity_id
_entity_poly.type
_entity_poly.pdbx_seq_one_letter_code
_entity_poly.pdbx_strand_id
1 'polypeptide(L)'
;MHEAYTAFLKWLGDNGANFHPGIRLETAIQRIDSLNESAHNVQQWLMHQTEKHPNDALQALFQFSKTEEFKRLWYWADTAYASRSFPPMVGGWPADDEPILIPGFDALNHKRGEPVTWSFESPDMAVFTTRQEYNSHEQVFNNYGAKSNEELLMTYGFIEPGGPDDVLVLALRSELEQPQSVKLGF
;
A
#
# COMPACT_ATOMS: atom_id res chain seq x y z
N MET A 1 7.98 9.08 3.86
CA MET A 1 6.61 9.15 3.30
C MET A 1 6.03 10.57 3.39
N HIS A 2 6.03 11.23 4.56
CA HIS A 2 5.63 12.65 4.66
C HIS A 2 6.42 13.56 3.71
N GLU A 3 7.76 13.46 3.66
CA GLU A 3 8.58 14.26 2.73
C GLU A 3 8.32 13.93 1.26
N ALA A 4 8.08 12.65 0.92
CA ALA A 4 7.75 12.22 -0.43
C ALA A 4 6.35 12.73 -0.86
N TYR A 5 5.38 12.71 0.05
CA TYR A 5 4.05 13.28 -0.14
C TYR A 5 4.10 14.80 -0.29
N THR A 6 4.87 15.50 0.56
CA THR A 6 5.09 16.95 0.44
C THR A 6 5.80 17.29 -0.87
N ALA A 7 6.82 16.51 -1.26
CA ALA A 7 7.53 16.70 -2.52
C ALA A 7 6.64 16.40 -3.74
N PHE A 8 5.76 15.40 -3.65
CA PHE A 8 4.79 15.07 -4.69
C PHE A 8 3.72 16.16 -4.85
N LEU A 9 3.13 16.63 -3.74
CA LEU A 9 2.20 17.77 -3.75
C LEU A 9 2.85 19.04 -4.31
N LYS A 10 4.11 19.29 -3.93
CA LYS A 10 4.90 20.41 -4.45
C LYS A 10 5.17 20.25 -5.96
N TRP A 11 5.57 19.06 -6.41
CA TRP A 11 5.79 18.76 -7.82
C TRP A 11 4.51 18.92 -8.65
N LEU A 12 3.37 18.47 -8.14
CA LEU A 12 2.07 18.65 -8.79
C LEU A 12 1.70 20.14 -8.91
N GLY A 13 1.91 20.92 -7.85
CA GLY A 13 1.69 22.37 -7.85
C GLY A 13 2.63 23.11 -8.82
N ASP A 14 3.92 22.74 -8.83
CA ASP A 14 4.94 23.33 -9.70
C ASP A 14 4.69 23.02 -11.20
N ASN A 15 3.96 21.94 -11.52
CA ASN A 15 3.62 21.53 -12.89
C ASN A 15 2.17 21.89 -13.30
N GLY A 16 1.54 22.84 -12.60
CA GLY A 16 0.27 23.44 -13.04
C GLY A 16 -0.97 22.63 -12.72
N ALA A 17 -0.89 21.63 -11.84
CA ALA A 17 -2.08 20.97 -11.31
C ALA A 17 -2.81 21.93 -10.35
N ASN A 18 -3.87 22.57 -10.82
CA ASN A 18 -4.77 23.36 -9.98
C ASN A 18 -5.71 22.42 -9.22
N PHE A 19 -5.38 22.11 -7.97
CA PHE A 19 -6.30 21.41 -7.09
C PHE A 19 -7.44 22.34 -6.70
N HIS A 20 -8.65 22.04 -7.16
CA HIS A 20 -9.85 22.65 -6.61
C HIS A 20 -9.88 22.30 -5.10
N PRO A 21 -10.26 23.19 -4.19
CA PRO A 21 -10.29 22.93 -2.74
C PRO A 21 -11.21 21.76 -2.29
N GLY A 22 -11.91 21.11 -3.24
CA GLY A 22 -12.67 19.88 -3.04
C GLY A 22 -11.96 18.59 -3.52
N ILE A 23 -10.82 18.67 -4.21
CA ILE A 23 -9.99 17.50 -4.53
C ILE A 23 -9.12 17.24 -3.31
N ARG A 24 -9.65 16.43 -2.39
CA ARG A 24 -8.87 15.88 -1.29
C ARG A 24 -8.29 14.56 -1.78
N LEU A 25 -6.98 14.36 -1.61
CA LEU A 25 -6.37 13.02 -1.62
C LEU A 25 -6.81 12.31 -0.33
N GLU A 26 -8.12 12.10 -0.18
CA GLU A 26 -8.77 11.54 1.00
C GLU A 26 -8.11 10.23 1.39
N THR A 27 -7.81 9.39 0.42
CA THR A 27 -7.21 8.06 0.56
C THR A 27 -5.78 8.12 1.12
N ALA A 28 -5.00 9.14 0.74
CA ALA A 28 -3.63 9.32 1.23
C ALA A 28 -3.59 9.75 2.70
N ILE A 29 -4.43 10.72 3.03
CA ILE A 29 -4.59 11.22 4.40
C ILE A 29 -5.18 10.11 5.29
N GLN A 30 -6.20 9.39 4.79
CA GLN A 30 -6.79 8.24 5.46
C GLN A 30 -5.77 7.15 5.77
N ARG A 31 -4.81 6.87 4.87
CA ARG A 31 -3.77 5.87 5.16
C ARG A 31 -2.86 6.30 6.30
N ILE A 32 -2.39 7.55 6.31
CA ILE A 32 -1.52 8.04 7.39
C ILE A 32 -2.28 8.05 8.72
N ASP A 33 -3.53 8.50 8.72
CA ASP A 33 -4.37 8.51 9.93
C ASP A 33 -4.61 7.08 10.44
N SER A 34 -4.91 6.13 9.55
CA SER A 34 -5.06 4.72 9.88
C SER A 34 -3.78 4.11 10.47
N LEU A 35 -2.61 4.48 9.97
CA LEU A 35 -1.33 4.02 10.52
C LEU A 35 -1.04 4.59 11.90
N ASN A 36 -1.35 5.87 12.13
CA ASN A 36 -1.26 6.48 13.46
C ASN A 36 -2.19 5.77 14.44
N GLU A 37 -3.44 5.51 14.04
CA GLU A 37 -4.43 4.81 14.85
C GLU A 37 -3.99 3.38 15.16
N SER A 38 -3.51 2.64 14.16
CA SER A 38 -2.99 1.28 14.33
C SER A 38 -1.81 1.22 15.31
N ALA A 39 -0.83 2.12 15.18
CA ALA A 39 0.29 2.23 16.12
C ALA A 39 -0.19 2.56 17.55
N HIS A 40 -1.18 3.43 17.67
CA HIS A 40 -1.79 3.77 18.96
C HIS A 40 -2.51 2.57 19.59
N ASN A 41 -3.25 1.80 18.81
CA ASN A 41 -3.96 0.61 19.28
C ASN A 41 -3.00 -0.44 19.84
N VAL A 42 -1.83 -0.63 19.21
CA VAL A 42 -0.78 -1.52 19.72
C VAL A 42 -0.19 -1.03 21.03
N GLN A 43 0.04 0.28 21.16
CA GLN A 43 0.48 0.88 22.41
C GLN A 43 -0.54 0.65 23.54
N GLN A 44 -1.84 0.82 23.28
CA GLN A 44 -2.90 0.56 24.26
C GLN A 44 -2.96 -0.92 24.65
N TRP A 45 -2.82 -1.81 23.66
CA TRP A 45 -2.75 -3.23 23.91
C TRP A 45 -1.55 -3.60 24.80
N LEU A 46 -0.36 -3.08 24.51
CA LEU A 46 0.85 -3.29 25.31
C LEU A 46 0.70 -2.81 26.75
N MET A 47 0.05 -1.65 26.96
CA MET A 47 -0.26 -1.13 28.29
C MET A 47 -1.08 -2.15 29.09
N HIS A 48 -2.18 -2.63 28.50
CA HIS A 48 -3.08 -3.60 29.13
C HIS A 48 -2.40 -4.95 29.41
N GLN A 49 -1.56 -5.43 28.48
CA GLN A 49 -0.80 -6.66 28.70
C GLN A 49 0.21 -6.51 29.84
N THR A 50 0.85 -5.36 29.96
CA THR A 50 1.83 -5.09 31.02
C THR A 50 1.16 -5.04 32.40
N GLU A 51 -0.06 -4.49 32.50
CA GLU A 51 -0.85 -4.49 33.73
C GLU A 51 -1.28 -5.89 34.16
N LYS A 52 -1.69 -6.73 33.19
CA LYS A 52 -2.15 -8.10 33.45
C LYS A 52 -1.01 -9.08 33.71
N HIS A 53 0.11 -8.90 33.04
CA HIS A 53 1.23 -9.82 33.03
C HIS A 53 2.53 -9.05 33.28
N PRO A 54 2.84 -8.73 34.55
CA PRO A 54 4.06 -8.01 34.89
C PRO A 54 5.30 -8.79 34.46
N ASN A 55 5.99 -8.27 33.45
CA ASN A 55 7.19 -8.86 32.88
C ASN A 55 8.08 -7.71 32.34
N ASP A 56 9.36 -7.73 32.68
CA ASP A 56 10.33 -6.71 32.27
C ASP A 56 10.39 -6.51 30.75
N ALA A 57 10.21 -7.57 29.96
CA ALA A 57 10.18 -7.49 28.50
C ALA A 57 8.94 -6.75 27.98
N LEU A 58 7.75 -7.00 28.55
CA LEU A 58 6.53 -6.29 28.20
C LEU A 58 6.61 -4.82 28.63
N GLN A 59 7.14 -4.55 29.83
CA GLN A 59 7.40 -3.20 30.31
C GLN A 59 8.35 -2.44 29.37
N ALA A 60 9.44 -3.08 28.93
CA ALA A 60 10.40 -2.49 27.99
C ALA A 60 9.75 -2.19 26.62
N LEU A 61 8.98 -3.14 26.07
CA LEU A 61 8.23 -2.94 24.82
C LEU A 61 7.21 -1.82 24.93
N PHE A 62 6.48 -1.72 26.04
CA PHE A 62 5.52 -0.64 26.28
C PHE A 62 6.20 0.73 26.42
N GLN A 63 7.38 0.81 27.04
CA GLN A 63 8.13 2.07 27.03
C GLN A 63 8.65 2.39 25.62
N PHE A 64 9.14 1.39 24.88
CA PHE A 64 9.57 1.57 23.51
C PHE A 64 8.44 2.06 22.60
N SER A 65 7.22 1.54 22.77
CA SER A 65 6.06 1.92 21.95
C SER A 65 5.66 3.40 22.06
N LYS A 66 6.15 4.11 23.07
CA LYS A 66 5.92 5.55 23.26
C LYS A 66 6.92 6.43 22.50
N THR A 67 7.94 5.83 21.88
CA THR A 67 9.01 6.57 21.19
C THR A 67 8.66 6.86 19.73
N GLU A 68 9.26 7.91 19.18
CA GLU A 68 9.14 8.20 17.74
C GLU A 68 9.83 7.12 16.87
N GLU A 69 10.85 6.44 17.41
CA GLU A 69 11.49 5.32 16.70
C GLU A 69 10.54 4.14 16.54
N PHE A 70 9.71 3.83 17.55
CA PHE A 70 8.67 2.82 17.40
C PHE A 70 7.69 3.16 16.29
N LYS A 71 7.17 4.39 16.27
CA LYS A 71 6.26 4.84 15.20
C LYS A 71 6.91 4.73 13.81
N ARG A 72 8.18 5.14 13.70
CA ARG A 72 8.95 5.02 12.47
C ARG A 72 9.10 3.57 12.02
N LEU A 73 9.47 2.66 12.92
CA LEU A 73 9.58 1.23 12.61
C LEU A 73 8.22 0.61 12.28
N TRP A 74 7.16 1.04 12.95
CA TRP A 74 5.79 0.63 12.66
C TRP A 74 5.39 0.99 11.23
N TYR A 75 5.63 2.24 10.82
CA TYR A 75 5.35 2.70 9.46
C TYR A 75 6.21 1.99 8.42
N TRP A 76 7.49 1.76 8.74
CA TRP A 76 8.36 1.00 7.87
C TRP A 76 7.85 -0.44 7.68
N ALA A 77 7.46 -1.11 8.76
CA ALA A 77 6.95 -2.48 8.71
C ALA A 77 5.64 -2.58 7.90
N ASP A 78 4.68 -1.69 8.14
CA ASP A 78 3.44 -1.63 7.36
C ASP A 78 3.71 -1.36 5.88
N THR A 79 4.54 -0.36 5.57
CA THR A 79 4.84 0.00 4.18
C THR A 79 5.56 -1.13 3.46
N ALA A 80 6.51 -1.80 4.13
CA ALA A 80 7.21 -2.95 3.59
C ALA A 80 6.22 -4.10 3.32
N TYR A 81 5.35 -4.42 4.27
CA TYR A 81 4.35 -5.47 4.13
C TYR A 81 3.34 -5.17 3.00
N ALA A 82 2.75 -3.97 2.99
CA ALA A 82 1.75 -3.59 2.00
C ALA A 82 2.30 -3.50 0.58
N SER A 83 3.56 -3.08 0.41
CA SER A 83 4.18 -2.93 -0.93
C SER A 83 4.76 -4.23 -1.51
N ARG A 84 4.90 -5.29 -0.69
CA ARG A 84 5.65 -6.51 -1.06
C ARG A 84 4.89 -7.81 -0.81
N SER A 85 3.70 -7.77 -0.22
CA SER A 85 2.93 -8.97 0.08
C SER A 85 2.22 -9.54 -1.14
N PHE A 86 1.98 -10.85 -1.09
CA PHE A 86 1.27 -11.64 -2.08
C PHE A 86 0.06 -12.31 -1.44
N PRO A 87 -0.97 -12.68 -2.21
CA PRO A 87 -2.06 -13.48 -1.70
C PRO A 87 -1.54 -14.80 -1.09
N PRO A 88 -2.12 -15.28 0.03
CA PRO A 88 -1.67 -16.50 0.72
C PRO A 88 -1.67 -17.74 -0.17
N MET A 89 -2.58 -17.79 -1.14
CA MET A 89 -2.67 -18.89 -2.11
C MET A 89 -1.40 -19.08 -2.95
N VAL A 90 -0.54 -18.06 -3.07
CA VAL A 90 0.75 -18.18 -3.76
C VAL A 90 1.72 -19.08 -3.00
N GLY A 91 1.55 -19.23 -1.68
CA GLY A 91 2.27 -20.20 -0.85
C GLY A 91 1.49 -21.50 -0.60
N GLY A 92 0.34 -21.68 -1.25
CA GLY A 92 -0.55 -22.83 -1.01
C GLY A 92 -1.34 -22.76 0.28
N TRP A 93 -1.53 -21.56 0.83
CA TRP A 93 -2.30 -21.34 2.06
C TRP A 93 -3.77 -20.98 1.73
N PRO A 94 -4.71 -21.15 2.69
CA PRO A 94 -6.11 -20.75 2.54
C PRO A 94 -6.29 -19.31 2.04
N ALA A 95 -7.33 -19.06 1.24
CA ALA A 95 -7.56 -17.76 0.62
C ALA A 95 -7.96 -16.66 1.62
N ASP A 96 -8.47 -17.07 2.79
CA ASP A 96 -8.88 -16.24 3.92
C ASP A 96 -7.75 -15.96 4.92
N ASP A 97 -6.56 -16.54 4.71
CA ASP A 97 -5.37 -16.20 5.48
C ASP A 97 -4.84 -14.80 5.12
N GLU A 98 -3.97 -14.28 5.99
CA GLU A 98 -3.29 -13.01 5.77
C GLU A 98 -2.31 -13.08 4.58
N PRO A 99 -2.09 -11.97 3.85
CA PRO A 99 -1.05 -11.88 2.84
C PRO A 99 0.33 -12.31 3.34
N ILE A 100 1.15 -12.83 2.43
CA ILE A 100 2.45 -13.41 2.74
C ILE A 100 3.58 -12.65 2.05
N LEU A 101 4.77 -12.66 2.66
CA LEU A 101 5.99 -12.16 2.03
C LEU A 101 6.75 -13.33 1.40
N ILE A 102 7.12 -13.19 0.13
CA ILE A 102 7.86 -14.22 -0.62
C ILE A 102 9.19 -13.61 -1.07
N PRO A 103 10.28 -13.86 -0.32
CA PRO A 103 11.60 -13.32 -0.65
C PRO A 103 12.00 -13.65 -2.08
N GLY A 104 12.42 -12.64 -2.83
CA GLY A 104 12.89 -12.76 -4.21
C GLY A 104 11.80 -12.44 -5.24
N PHE A 105 10.55 -12.87 -5.02
CA PHE A 105 9.43 -12.45 -5.88
C PHE A 105 9.15 -10.96 -5.67
N ASP A 106 9.20 -10.55 -4.41
CA ASP A 106 8.98 -9.19 -3.98
C ASP A 106 10.03 -8.20 -4.49
N ALA A 107 11.16 -8.66 -5.01
CA ALA A 107 12.20 -7.82 -5.60
C ALA A 107 11.90 -7.38 -7.05
N LEU A 108 10.98 -8.06 -7.75
CA LEU A 108 10.66 -7.81 -9.15
C LEU A 108 9.74 -6.60 -9.29
N ASN A 109 10.12 -5.63 -10.13
CA ASN A 109 9.33 -4.42 -10.34
C ASN A 109 8.06 -4.67 -11.15
N HIS A 110 7.09 -3.76 -11.02
CA HIS A 110 5.85 -3.78 -11.78
C HIS A 110 6.07 -3.46 -13.26
N LYS A 111 5.36 -4.19 -14.12
CA LYS A 111 5.01 -3.75 -15.47
C LYS A 111 3.61 -4.27 -15.81
N ARG A 112 2.70 -3.36 -16.14
CA ARG A 112 1.31 -3.73 -16.42
C ARG A 112 1.24 -4.64 -17.64
N GLY A 113 0.52 -5.75 -17.48
CA GLY A 113 0.33 -6.73 -18.56
C GLY A 113 1.50 -7.68 -18.77
N GLU A 114 2.54 -7.64 -17.93
CA GLU A 114 3.62 -8.61 -18.00
C GLU A 114 3.06 -10.03 -17.81
N PRO A 115 3.34 -10.97 -18.72
CA PRO A 115 2.69 -12.28 -18.73
C PRO A 115 3.44 -13.21 -17.77
N VAL A 116 3.09 -13.13 -16.49
CA VAL A 116 3.68 -13.94 -15.42
C VAL A 116 2.61 -14.77 -14.71
N THR A 117 3.03 -15.87 -14.09
CA THR A 117 2.15 -16.71 -13.27
C THR A 117 2.82 -16.97 -11.93
N TRP A 118 2.08 -16.75 -10.85
CA TRP A 118 2.46 -17.17 -9.51
C TRP A 118 1.75 -18.49 -9.20
N SER A 119 2.49 -19.47 -8.74
CA SER A 119 1.98 -20.78 -8.30
C SER A 119 2.81 -21.30 -7.15
N PHE A 120 2.49 -22.48 -6.64
CA PHE A 120 3.31 -23.22 -5.70
C PHE A 120 3.34 -24.69 -6.09
N GLU A 121 4.40 -25.39 -5.70
CA GLU A 121 4.51 -26.84 -5.83
C GLU A 121 4.30 -27.54 -4.49
N SER A 122 4.68 -26.88 -3.39
CA SER A 122 4.49 -27.32 -2.01
C SER A 122 4.41 -26.09 -1.09
N PRO A 123 3.95 -26.23 0.18
CA PRO A 123 3.83 -25.11 1.12
C PRO A 123 5.12 -24.32 1.38
N ASP A 124 6.29 -24.90 1.07
CA ASP A 124 7.62 -24.32 1.21
C ASP A 124 8.24 -23.90 -0.13
N MET A 125 7.53 -24.04 -1.26
CA MET A 125 8.06 -23.72 -2.59
C MET A 125 7.05 -22.98 -3.47
N ALA A 126 7.17 -21.65 -3.47
CA ALA A 126 6.52 -20.77 -4.44
C ALA A 126 7.27 -20.78 -5.79
N VAL A 127 6.53 -20.70 -6.90
CA VAL A 127 7.04 -20.73 -8.27
C VAL A 127 6.59 -19.50 -9.04
N PHE A 128 7.56 -18.76 -9.61
CA PHE A 128 7.34 -17.62 -10.50
C PHE A 128 7.64 -18.04 -11.92
N THR A 129 6.60 -18.14 -12.76
CA THR A 129 6.76 -18.53 -14.15
C THR A 129 6.64 -17.32 -15.07
N THR A 130 7.69 -17.03 -15.83
CA THR A 130 7.62 -16.09 -16.95
C THR A 130 6.98 -16.77 -18.16
N ARG A 131 6.13 -16.05 -18.89
CA ARG A 131 5.48 -16.56 -20.11
C ARG A 131 5.97 -15.87 -21.38
N GLN A 132 7.13 -15.23 -21.29
CA GLN A 132 7.85 -14.65 -22.41
C GLN A 132 9.35 -14.93 -22.25
N GLU A 133 10.08 -14.81 -23.35
CA GLU A 133 11.54 -14.84 -23.35
C GLU A 133 12.09 -13.48 -22.92
N TYR A 134 13.24 -13.49 -22.27
CA TYR A 134 14.00 -12.29 -21.92
C TYR A 134 15.41 -12.39 -22.49
N ASN A 135 15.93 -11.27 -22.97
CA ASN A 135 17.31 -11.18 -23.42
C ASN A 135 18.26 -11.09 -22.21
N SER A 136 19.54 -11.37 -22.44
CA SER A 136 20.56 -11.12 -21.42
C SER A 136 20.52 -9.66 -20.97
N HIS A 137 20.57 -9.42 -19.66
CA HIS A 137 20.48 -8.11 -19.01
C HIS A 137 19.12 -7.40 -19.14
N GLU A 138 18.11 -8.05 -19.69
CA GLU A 138 16.74 -7.55 -19.65
C GLU A 138 16.15 -7.73 -18.25
N GLN A 139 15.45 -6.70 -17.76
CA GLN A 139 14.78 -6.77 -16.48
C GLN A 139 13.57 -7.69 -16.57
N VAL A 140 13.51 -8.67 -15.66
CA VAL A 140 12.31 -9.46 -15.43
C VAL A 140 11.35 -8.63 -14.58
N PHE A 141 10.14 -8.45 -15.07
CA PHE A 141 9.09 -7.72 -14.36
C PHE A 141 8.08 -8.69 -13.75
N ASN A 142 7.37 -8.18 -12.77
CA ASN A 142 6.16 -8.78 -12.22
C ASN A 142 4.94 -7.95 -12.64
N ASN A 143 3.74 -8.52 -12.52
CA ASN A 143 2.49 -7.85 -12.79
C ASN A 143 1.67 -7.76 -11.49
N TYR A 144 1.58 -6.55 -10.93
CA TYR A 144 0.84 -6.31 -9.67
C TYR A 144 -0.68 -6.22 -9.88
N GLY A 145 -1.16 -6.45 -11.11
CA GLY A 145 -2.55 -6.33 -11.50
C GLY A 145 -2.91 -4.96 -12.06
N ALA A 146 -4.20 -4.76 -12.28
CA ALA A 146 -4.75 -3.47 -12.69
C ALA A 146 -4.84 -2.54 -11.47
N LYS A 147 -4.02 -1.49 -11.44
CA LYS A 147 -3.87 -0.58 -10.29
C LYS A 147 -3.91 0.86 -10.78
N SER A 148 -4.70 1.71 -10.12
CA SER A 148 -4.71 3.15 -10.41
C SER A 148 -3.42 3.81 -9.91
N ASN A 149 -3.09 5.01 -10.41
CA ASN A 149 -1.92 5.73 -9.90
C ASN A 149 -2.07 6.11 -8.43
N GLU A 150 -3.30 6.31 -7.95
CA GLU A 150 -3.58 6.50 -6.54
C GLU A 150 -3.21 5.25 -5.72
N GLU A 151 -3.60 4.06 -6.16
CA GLU A 151 -3.26 2.82 -5.46
C GLU A 151 -1.76 2.50 -5.55
N LEU A 152 -1.13 2.70 -6.71
CA LEU A 152 0.31 2.53 -6.90
C LEU A 152 1.10 3.45 -5.98
N LEU A 153 0.72 4.73 -5.90
CA LEU A 153 1.42 5.70 -5.07
C LEU A 153 1.26 5.35 -3.59
N MET A 154 0.03 5.05 -3.16
CA MET A 154 -0.27 4.85 -1.76
C MET A 154 0.25 3.53 -1.21
N THR A 155 0.33 2.48 -2.04
CA THR A 155 0.72 1.14 -1.60
C THR A 155 2.15 0.79 -1.97
N TYR A 156 2.61 1.20 -3.16
CA TYR A 156 3.91 0.81 -3.69
C TYR A 156 4.92 1.96 -3.78
N GLY A 157 4.49 3.21 -3.60
CA GLY A 157 5.36 4.37 -3.58
C GLY A 157 5.85 4.85 -4.95
N PHE A 158 5.15 4.48 -6.04
CA PHE A 158 5.44 4.95 -7.40
C PHE A 158 4.14 5.20 -8.19
N ILE A 159 4.25 5.82 -9.36
CA ILE A 159 3.15 5.97 -10.33
C ILE A 159 3.60 5.44 -11.70
N GLU A 160 2.64 5.05 -12.54
CA GLU A 160 2.83 4.67 -13.95
C GLU A 160 2.06 5.67 -14.85
N PRO A 161 2.70 6.77 -15.28
CA PRO A 161 2.05 7.78 -16.11
C PRO A 161 1.59 7.21 -17.45
N GLY A 162 0.34 7.46 -17.82
CA GLY A 162 -0.24 6.94 -19.06
C GLY A 162 -0.56 5.44 -19.03
N GLY A 163 -0.53 4.83 -17.84
CA GLY A 163 -0.97 3.44 -17.63
C GLY A 163 -2.47 3.25 -17.94
N PRO A 164 -2.91 2.02 -18.24
CA PRO A 164 -4.25 1.77 -18.78
C PRO A 164 -5.37 1.78 -17.74
N ASP A 165 -5.03 1.69 -16.45
CA ASP A 165 -5.99 1.52 -15.35
C ASP A 165 -6.12 2.74 -14.45
N ASP A 166 -5.58 3.89 -14.88
CA ASP A 166 -5.68 5.08 -14.06
C ASP A 166 -7.13 5.59 -14.04
N VAL A 167 -7.63 5.83 -12.84
CA VAL A 167 -9.02 6.21 -12.61
C VAL A 167 -9.10 7.30 -11.56
N LEU A 168 -10.07 8.19 -11.70
CA LEU A 168 -10.41 9.19 -10.70
C LEU A 168 -11.75 8.82 -10.06
N VAL A 169 -11.76 8.61 -8.75
CA VAL A 169 -13.00 8.35 -8.00
C VAL A 169 -13.68 9.68 -7.69
N LEU A 170 -14.90 9.87 -8.21
CA LEU A 170 -15.72 11.03 -7.91
C LEU A 170 -16.86 10.63 -6.96
N ALA A 171 -16.77 11.05 -5.70
CA ALA A 171 -17.85 10.89 -4.74
C ALA A 171 -18.92 11.96 -4.96
N LEU A 172 -19.98 11.61 -5.71
CA LEU A 172 -21.14 12.47 -5.85
C LEU A 172 -22.07 12.29 -4.66
N ARG A 173 -22.24 13.36 -3.87
CA ARG A 173 -23.29 13.44 -2.85
C ARG A 173 -24.36 14.37 -3.36
N SER A 174 -25.59 13.87 -3.51
CA SER A 174 -26.74 14.78 -3.57
C SER A 174 -26.94 15.33 -2.17
N GLU A 175 -26.90 16.64 -1.99
CA GLU A 175 -27.70 17.22 -0.91
C GLU A 175 -29.15 16.77 -1.13
N LEU A 176 -29.84 16.43 -0.03
CA LEU A 176 -31.18 15.85 -0.06
C LEU A 176 -32.28 16.77 -0.63
N GLU A 177 -31.98 17.96 -1.19
CA GLU A 177 -33.04 18.88 -1.60
C GLU A 177 -32.98 19.49 -3.01
N GLN A 178 -31.94 19.35 -3.85
CA GLN A 178 -32.05 19.78 -5.28
C GLN A 178 -31.24 18.93 -6.26
N PRO A 179 -31.84 18.44 -7.37
CA PRO A 179 -31.11 17.74 -8.41
C PRO A 179 -30.24 18.72 -9.21
N GLN A 180 -28.91 18.55 -9.13
CA GLN A 180 -28.00 19.22 -10.05
C GLN A 180 -27.66 18.28 -11.21
N SER A 181 -27.96 18.73 -12.43
CA SER A 181 -27.52 18.05 -13.64
C SER A 181 -26.03 18.32 -13.88
N VAL A 182 -25.21 17.27 -13.91
CA VAL A 182 -23.81 17.34 -14.35
C VAL A 182 -23.79 17.00 -15.84
N LYS A 183 -23.51 17.99 -16.70
CA LYS A 183 -23.20 17.74 -18.10
C LYS A 183 -21.70 17.49 -18.23
N LEU A 184 -21.32 16.24 -18.48
CA LEU A 184 -19.98 15.91 -18.97
C LEU A 184 -19.98 16.08 -20.48
N GLY A 185 -19.29 17.11 -20.97
CA GLY A 185 -19.00 17.28 -22.39
C GLY A 185 -17.75 16.50 -22.75
N PHE A 186 -17.86 15.58 -23.70
CA PHE A 186 -16.75 15.08 -24.51
C PHE A 186 -16.67 15.91 -25.79
#